data_AF-A0A6D2KCK1-F1
#
_entry.id   AF-A0A6D2KCK1-F1
#
_cell.length_a   1.000
_cell.length_b   1.000
_cell.length_c   1.000
_cell.angle_alpha   90.00
_cell.angle_beta   90.00
_cell.angle_gamma   90.00
#
_symmetry.space_group_name_H-M   'P 1'
#
loop_
_entity.id
_entity.type
_entity.pdbx_description
1 polymer ?
#
loop_
_entity_poly.entity_id
_entity_poly.type
_entity_poly.pdbx_seq_one_letter_code
_entity_poly.pdbx_strand_id
1 'polypeptide(L)'
;MRLVLASKRKMTTLTENEMNCINGLLDSATVDPNVNGGLRWPLGRSSSGDGYRVSEACHAKSTVYTKGTLRLRVRETDRFNERIGTGEIKREVTLMLKDLNTKFQEENIERACVLAMLRETLGTLWDFLHCDAYLT
;
A
#
# COMPACT_ATOMS: atom_id res chain seq x y z
N MET A 1 13.60 7.40 -3.78
CA MET A 1 12.92 6.14 -3.43
C MET A 1 12.72 6.12 -1.93
N ARG A 2 11.54 5.72 -1.41
CA ARG A 2 11.31 5.54 0.02
C ARG A 2 11.22 4.04 0.29
N LEU A 3 12.07 3.52 1.15
CA LEU A 3 12.03 2.13 1.58
C LEU A 3 11.25 2.04 2.89
N VAL A 4 10.30 1.12 2.96
CA VAL A 4 9.53 0.84 4.17
C VAL A 4 9.77 -0.60 4.55
N LEU A 5 10.32 -0.82 5.74
CA LEU A 5 10.46 -2.13 6.33
C LEU A 5 9.17 -2.48 7.10
N ALA A 6 8.58 -3.62 6.77
CA ALA A 6 7.47 -4.18 7.51
C ALA A 6 7.89 -5.53 8.06
N SER A 7 7.62 -5.77 9.35
CA SER A 7 7.89 -7.07 9.98
C SER A 7 6.59 -7.66 10.55
N LYS A 8 6.55 -8.99 10.67
CA LYS A 8 5.38 -9.71 11.18
C LYS A 8 5.26 -9.67 12.70
N ARG A 9 6.31 -9.28 13.43
CA ARG A 9 6.32 -9.14 14.89
C ARG A 9 6.20 -7.65 15.23
N LYS A 10 5.58 -7.32 16.37
CA LYS A 10 5.66 -5.94 16.88
C LYS A 10 7.14 -5.63 17.10
N MET A 11 7.69 -4.71 16.32
CA MET A 11 9.04 -4.21 16.58
C MET A 11 8.94 -3.25 17.76
N THR A 12 9.49 -3.67 18.89
CA THR A 12 9.95 -2.75 19.94
C THR A 12 11.18 -1.99 19.44
N THR A 13 11.88 -1.28 20.32
CA THR A 13 13.24 -0.81 20.03
C THR A 13 14.09 -1.98 19.53
N LEU A 14 14.62 -1.86 18.32
CA LEU A 14 15.50 -2.86 17.74
C LEU A 14 16.83 -2.84 18.49
N THR A 15 17.36 -4.03 18.76
CA THR A 15 18.74 -4.15 19.24
C THR A 15 19.72 -3.80 18.12
N GLU A 16 20.96 -3.45 18.48
CA GLU A 16 22.02 -3.13 17.52
C GLU A 16 22.27 -4.28 16.54
N ASN A 17 22.24 -5.53 17.02
CA ASN A 17 22.43 -6.70 16.16
C ASN A 17 21.31 -6.84 15.11
N GLU A 18 20.06 -6.57 15.51
CA GLU A 18 18.92 -6.60 14.58
C GLU A 18 19.04 -5.50 13.52
N MET A 19 19.45 -4.29 13.92
CA MET A 19 19.71 -3.21 12.98
C MET A 19 20.82 -3.59 11.99
N ASN A 20 21.92 -4.17 12.47
CA ASN A 20 23.03 -4.61 11.62
C ASN A 20 22.60 -5.71 10.64
N CYS A 21 21.79 -6.68 11.08
CA CYS A 21 21.21 -7.71 10.21
C CYS A 21 20.31 -7.12 9.13
N ILE A 22 19.43 -6.19 9.51
CA ILE A 22 18.53 -5.51 8.57
C ILE A 22 19.35 -4.70 7.56
N ASN A 23 20.32 -3.91 8.03
CA ASN A 23 21.18 -3.10 7.16
C ASN A 23 21.96 -3.98 6.18
N GLY A 24 22.54 -5.10 6.62
CA GLY A 24 23.20 -6.03 5.71
C GLY A 24 22.28 -6.64 4.64
N LEU A 25 21.00 -6.87 4.96
CA LEU A 25 20.00 -7.25 3.95
C LEU A 25 19.72 -6.12 2.97
N LEU A 26 19.66 -4.87 3.43
CA LEU A 26 19.44 -3.72 2.56
C LEU A 26 20.64 -3.45 1.65
N ASP A 27 21.86 -3.53 2.19
CA ASP A 27 23.10 -3.28 1.45
C ASP A 27 23.40 -4.34 0.39
N SER A 28 22.88 -5.56 0.58
CA SER A 28 22.99 -6.64 -0.40
C SER A 28 21.92 -6.60 -1.50
N ALA A 29 20.91 -5.74 -1.37
CA ALA A 29 19.87 -5.59 -2.38
C ALA A 29 20.39 -4.77 -3.57
N THR A 30 20.12 -5.23 -4.79
CA THR A 30 20.38 -4.49 -6.02
C THR A 30 19.05 -4.10 -6.65
N VAL A 31 18.96 -2.86 -7.13
CA VAL A 31 17.81 -2.41 -7.93
C VAL A 31 17.90 -3.06 -9.31
N ASP A 32 16.89 -3.84 -9.67
CA ASP A 32 16.79 -4.50 -10.97
C ASP A 32 15.37 -4.27 -11.54
N PRO A 33 15.21 -3.41 -12.56
CA PRO A 33 13.89 -3.11 -13.12
C PRO A 33 13.28 -4.27 -13.91
N ASN A 34 14.04 -5.34 -14.17
CA ASN A 34 13.58 -6.48 -14.96
C ASN A 34 12.99 -7.60 -14.09
N VAL A 35 12.99 -7.46 -12.76
CA VAL A 35 12.39 -8.42 -11.84
C VAL A 35 11.17 -7.81 -11.14
N ASN A 36 10.21 -8.67 -10.84
CA ASN A 36 9.07 -8.28 -10.01
C ASN A 36 9.54 -7.72 -8.67
N GLY A 37 8.90 -6.65 -8.20
CA GLY A 37 9.27 -5.97 -6.96
C GLY A 37 10.48 -5.05 -7.08
N GLY A 38 11.18 -5.04 -8.23
CA GLY A 38 12.24 -4.09 -8.57
C GLY A 38 13.55 -4.24 -7.77
N LEU A 39 13.64 -5.25 -6.91
CA LEU A 39 14.80 -5.54 -6.09
C LEU A 39 15.19 -7.00 -6.24
N ARG A 40 16.49 -7.25 -6.25
CA ARG A 40 17.08 -8.57 -6.32
C ARG A 40 18.16 -8.73 -5.26
N TRP A 41 18.20 -9.90 -4.63
CA TRP A 41 19.32 -10.33 -3.80
C TRP A 41 20.18 -11.35 -4.54
N PRO A 42 21.51 -11.33 -4.35
CA PRO A 42 22.37 -12.45 -4.75
C PRO A 42 21.92 -13.75 -4.08
N LEU A 43 22.21 -14.88 -4.72
CA LEU A 43 21.82 -16.19 -4.20
C LEU A 43 22.31 -16.38 -2.76
N GLY A 44 21.39 -16.73 -1.85
CA GLY A 44 21.69 -16.91 -0.42
C GLY A 44 21.88 -15.61 0.40
N ARG A 45 21.72 -14.44 -0.21
CA ARG A 45 21.82 -13.13 0.47
C ARG A 45 20.47 -12.53 0.87
N SER A 46 19.36 -13.20 0.58
CA SER A 46 18.02 -12.78 1.04
C SER A 46 17.74 -13.15 2.51
N SER A 47 18.75 -13.64 3.25
CA SER A 47 18.68 -13.91 4.69
C SER A 47 19.97 -13.54 5.42
N SER A 48 19.86 -13.09 6.67
CA SER A 48 20.97 -12.95 7.61
C SER A 48 21.15 -14.25 8.43
N GLY A 49 22.36 -14.46 8.96
CA GLY A 49 22.68 -15.62 9.80
C GLY A 49 21.81 -15.73 11.06
N ASP A 50 21.31 -14.59 11.56
CA ASP A 50 20.51 -14.49 12.79
C ASP A 50 18.99 -14.65 12.55
N GLY A 51 18.59 -15.14 11.38
CA GLY A 51 17.21 -15.53 11.11
C GLY A 51 16.30 -14.44 10.52
N TYR A 52 16.84 -13.26 10.17
CA TYR A 52 16.11 -12.29 9.36
C TYR A 52 16.12 -12.73 7.90
N ARG A 53 14.98 -12.66 7.23
CA ARG A 53 14.84 -13.03 5.82
C ARG A 53 13.87 -12.08 5.13
N VAL A 54 14.20 -11.71 3.90
CA VAL A 54 13.27 -10.99 3.02
C VAL A 54 12.10 -11.91 2.72
N SER A 55 10.89 -11.49 3.09
CA SER A 55 9.68 -12.24 2.75
C SER A 55 9.10 -11.82 1.41
N GLU A 56 9.16 -10.52 1.11
CA GLU A 56 8.56 -9.92 -0.08
C GLU A 56 9.30 -8.63 -0.41
N ALA A 57 9.52 -8.37 -1.69
CA ALA A 57 9.97 -7.09 -2.22
C ALA A 57 8.84 -6.46 -3.04
N CYS A 58 8.58 -5.18 -2.82
CA CYS A 58 7.50 -4.45 -3.47
C CYS A 58 7.99 -3.16 -4.09
N HIS A 59 7.63 -2.93 -5.34
CA HIS A 59 7.69 -1.63 -5.99
C HIS A 59 6.27 -1.10 -6.19
N ALA A 60 5.94 -0.05 -5.44
CA ALA A 60 4.64 0.59 -5.52
C ALA A 60 4.74 2.00 -6.12
N LYS A 61 3.93 2.27 -7.14
CA LYS A 61 3.69 3.61 -7.69
C LYS A 61 2.29 4.04 -7.31
N SER A 62 2.15 5.30 -6.88
CA SER A 62 0.84 5.85 -6.55
C SER A 62 0.65 7.20 -7.18
N THR A 63 -0.45 7.34 -7.91
CA THR A 63 -0.95 8.62 -8.43
C THR A 63 -2.18 9.02 -7.63
N VAL A 64 -2.25 10.29 -7.24
CA VAL A 64 -3.32 10.83 -6.43
C VAL A 64 -3.97 11.98 -7.17
N TYR A 65 -5.27 11.87 -7.40
CA TYR A 65 -6.13 12.92 -7.93
C TYR A 65 -6.96 13.48 -6.79
N THR A 66 -7.04 14.80 -6.67
CA THR A 66 -7.82 15.46 -5.63
C THR A 66 -8.72 16.50 -6.27
N LYS A 67 -10.02 16.48 -5.95
CA LYS A 67 -10.99 17.50 -6.37
C LYS A 67 -11.92 17.78 -5.19
N GLY A 68 -11.82 18.99 -4.65
CA GLY A 68 -12.53 19.36 -3.42
C GLY A 68 -12.26 18.34 -2.29
N THR A 69 -13.33 17.70 -1.84
CA THR A 69 -13.36 16.78 -0.69
C THR A 69 -13.09 15.32 -1.10
N LEU A 70 -13.04 15.06 -2.41
CA LEU A 70 -12.76 13.75 -3.00
C LEU A 70 -11.28 13.58 -3.28
N ARG A 71 -10.75 12.40 -2.93
CA ARG A 71 -9.39 12.00 -3.29
C ARG A 71 -9.41 10.60 -3.88
N LEU A 72 -9.03 10.48 -5.14
CA LEU A 72 -8.85 9.20 -5.82
C LEU A 72 -7.37 8.84 -5.82
N ARG A 73 -7.02 7.67 -5.29
CA ARG A 73 -5.67 7.12 -5.34
C ARG A 73 -5.68 5.92 -6.28
N VAL A 74 -4.84 5.98 -7.30
CA VAL A 74 -4.50 4.81 -8.12
C VAL A 74 -3.14 4.32 -7.65
N ARG A 75 -3.05 3.07 -7.22
CA ARG A 75 -1.82 2.44 -6.76
C ARG A 75 -1.54 1.20 -7.61
N GLU A 76 -0.37 1.16 -8.20
CA GLU A 76 0.15 -0.03 -8.87
C GLU A 76 1.25 -0.60 -7.99
N THR A 77 1.15 -1.86 -7.64
CA THR A 77 2.12 -2.56 -6.81
C THR A 77 2.57 -3.80 -7.55
N ASP A 78 3.83 -3.79 -7.95
CA ASP A 78 4.54 -4.97 -8.41
C ASP A 78 5.29 -5.57 -7.22
N ARG A 79 5.03 -6.84 -6.91
CA ARG A 79 5.62 -7.53 -5.77
C ARG A 79 6.22 -8.85 -6.17
N PHE A 80 7.25 -9.25 -5.45
CA PHE A 80 7.84 -10.59 -5.52
C PHE A 80 7.92 -11.21 -4.15
N ASN A 81 7.32 -12.39 -4.01
CA ASN A 81 7.31 -13.14 -2.77
C ASN A 81 8.47 -14.14 -2.76
N GLU A 82 9.52 -13.82 -2.01
CA GLU A 82 10.73 -14.63 -1.85
C GLU A 82 10.46 -16.02 -1.24
N ARG A 83 9.36 -16.21 -0.51
CA ARG A 83 9.06 -17.50 0.13
C ARG A 83 8.52 -18.54 -0.84
N ILE A 84 7.68 -18.12 -1.79
CA ILE A 84 7.02 -19.00 -2.76
C ILE A 84 7.55 -18.82 -4.19
N GLY A 85 8.39 -17.80 -4.42
CA GLY A 85 9.02 -17.53 -5.71
C GLY A 85 8.06 -16.97 -6.76
N THR A 86 6.97 -16.31 -6.35
CA THR A 86 5.95 -15.78 -7.28
C THR A 86 5.94 -14.26 -7.30
N GLY A 87 5.81 -13.71 -8.51
CA GLY A 87 5.55 -12.29 -8.75
C GLY A 87 4.07 -12.01 -8.96
N GLU A 88 3.59 -10.85 -8.51
CA GLU A 88 2.23 -10.38 -8.75
C GLU A 88 2.23 -8.88 -9.03
N ILE A 89 1.56 -8.46 -10.10
CA ILE A 89 1.27 -7.05 -10.36
C ILE A 89 -0.19 -6.81 -10.01
N LYS A 90 -0.44 -5.92 -9.05
CA LYS A 90 -1.78 -5.53 -8.61
C LYS A 90 -2.00 -4.03 -8.84
N ARG A 91 -3.15 -3.70 -9.42
CA ARG A 91 -3.64 -2.33 -9.52
C ARG A 91 -4.84 -2.14 -8.60
N GLU A 92 -4.76 -1.13 -7.76
CA GLU A 92 -5.80 -0.78 -6.78
C GLU A 92 -6.26 0.65 -7.01
N VAL A 93 -7.57 0.86 -6.94
CA VAL A 93 -8.18 2.18 -6.98
C VAL A 93 -8.89 2.40 -5.66
N THR A 94 -8.51 3.47 -4.95
CA THR A 94 -9.10 3.83 -3.66
C THR A 94 -9.71 5.23 -3.76
N LEU A 95 -11.01 5.32 -3.56
CA LEU A 95 -11.70 6.60 -3.39
C LEU A 95 -11.78 6.92 -1.90
N MET A 96 -11.32 8.11 -1.52
CA MET A 96 -11.41 8.63 -0.15
C MET A 96 -12.34 9.84 -0.13
N LEU A 97 -13.38 9.76 0.70
CA LEU A 97 -14.35 10.83 0.95
C LEU A 97 -13.92 11.59 2.20
N LYS A 98 -13.09 12.63 2.04
CA LYS A 98 -12.38 13.25 3.18
C LYS A 98 -13.33 13.83 4.23
N ASP A 99 -14.36 14.54 3.80
CA ASP A 99 -15.32 15.19 4.69
C ASP A 99 -16.17 14.20 5.48
N LEU A 100 -16.51 13.07 4.85
CA LEU A 100 -17.19 11.99 5.55
C LEU A 100 -16.24 11.34 6.56
N ASN A 101 -14.97 11.13 6.18
CA ASN A 101 -13.98 10.57 7.07
C ASN A 101 -13.72 11.45 8.30
N THR A 102 -13.70 12.78 8.15
CA THR A 102 -13.59 13.70 9.29
C THR A 102 -14.83 13.65 10.17
N LYS A 103 -16.04 13.66 9.59
CA LYS A 103 -17.29 13.55 10.36
C LYS A 103 -17.42 12.24 11.11
N PHE A 104 -16.92 11.13 10.57
CA PHE A 104 -16.86 9.85 11.29
C PHE A 104 -15.93 9.86 12.50
N GLN A 105 -14.98 10.79 12.58
CA GLN A 105 -14.06 10.93 13.71
C GLN A 105 -14.52 11.96 14.74
N GLU A 106 -15.60 12.70 14.48
CA GLU A 106 -16.17 13.66 15.43
C GLU A 106 -17.01 12.93 16.51
N GLU A 107 -16.68 13.15 17.78
CA GLU A 107 -17.30 12.45 18.92
C GLU A 107 -18.78 12.82 19.14
N ASN A 108 -19.19 14.02 18.72
CA ASN A 108 -20.52 14.57 19.00
C ASN A 108 -21.48 14.54 17.81
N ILE A 109 -21.12 13.87 16.71
CA ILE A 109 -21.97 13.83 15.53
C ILE A 109 -22.93 12.65 15.60
N GLU A 110 -24.20 12.89 15.26
CA GLU A 110 -25.19 11.83 15.18
C GLU A 110 -24.83 10.87 14.04
N ARG A 111 -24.61 9.59 14.38
CA ARG A 111 -24.22 8.56 13.42
C ARG A 111 -25.20 8.42 12.26
N ALA A 112 -26.49 8.66 12.49
CA ALA A 112 -27.52 8.66 11.45
C ALA A 112 -27.27 9.73 10.38
N CYS A 113 -26.82 10.93 10.77
CA CYS A 113 -26.50 12.02 9.86
C CYS A 113 -25.32 11.67 8.94
N VAL A 114 -24.26 11.07 9.48
CA VAL A 114 -23.10 10.66 8.66
C VAL A 114 -23.46 9.54 7.69
N LEU A 115 -24.29 8.59 8.12
CA LEU A 115 -24.78 7.52 7.25
C LEU A 115 -25.66 8.06 6.11
N ALA A 116 -26.51 9.06 6.40
CA ALA A 116 -27.30 9.73 5.37
C ALA A 116 -26.40 10.41 4.33
N MET A 117 -25.40 11.17 4.77
CA MET A 117 -24.43 11.81 3.86
C MET A 117 -23.63 10.79 3.04
N LEU A 118 -23.24 9.66 3.64
CA LEU A 118 -22.56 8.58 2.93
C LEU A 118 -23.46 7.99 1.85
N ARG A 119 -24.73 7.74 2.16
CA ARG A 119 -25.72 7.22 1.21
C ARG A 119 -25.93 8.18 0.05
N GLU A 120 -26.05 9.48 0.32
CA GLU A 120 -26.17 10.52 -0.71
C GLU A 120 -24.93 10.55 -1.63
N THR A 121 -23.74 10.51 -1.04
CA THR A 121 -22.48 10.53 -1.80
C THR A 121 -22.32 9.28 -2.67
N LEU A 122 -22.66 8.10 -2.13
CA LEU A 122 -22.65 6.84 -2.89
C LEU A 122 -23.72 6.84 -3.99
N GLY A 123 -24.89 7.41 -3.75
CA GLY A 123 -25.92 7.62 -4.77
C GLY A 123 -25.42 8.48 -5.92
N THR A 124 -24.78 9.61 -5.61
CA THR A 124 -24.21 10.50 -6.63
C THR A 124 -23.12 9.81 -7.46
N LEU A 125 -22.26 9.02 -6.82
CA LEU A 125 -21.24 8.20 -7.50
C LEU A 125 -21.88 7.12 -8.37
N TRP A 126 -22.92 6.46 -7.88
CA TRP A 126 -23.66 5.45 -8.63
C TRP A 126 -24.29 6.03 -9.89
N ASP A 127 -24.97 7.18 -9.77
CA ASP A 127 -25.60 7.85 -10.90
C ASP A 127 -24.55 8.27 -11.94
N PHE A 128 -23.41 8.81 -11.51
CA PHE A 128 -22.28 9.14 -12.40
C PHE A 128 -21.76 7.91 -13.16
N LEU A 129 -21.54 6.78 -12.46
CA LEU A 129 -21.06 5.55 -13.08
C LEU A 129 -22.08 4.93 -14.03
N HIS A 130 -23.36 5.13 -13.77
CA HIS A 130 -24.44 4.61 -14.60
C HIS A 130 -24.64 5.44 -15.89
N CYS A 131 -24.25 6.71 -15.90
CA CYS A 131 -24.37 7.59 -17.07
C CYS A 131 -23.50 7.16 -18.26
N ASP A 132 -22.38 6.45 -18.05
CA ASP A 132 -21.48 6.03 -19.13
C ASP A 132 -21.88 4.73 -19.83
N ALA A 133 -22.88 3.99 -19.32
CA ALA A 133 -23.38 2.77 -19.98
C ALA A 133 -24.14 3.05 -21.29
N TYR A 134 -24.39 4.31 -21.63
CA TYR A 134 -25.14 4.74 -22.82
C TYR A 134 -24.30 5.57 -23.81
N LEU A 135 -22.98 5.65 -23.63
CA LEU A 135 -22.07 6.44 -24.48
C LEU A 135 -21.02 5.61 -25.24
N THR A 136 -21.20 4.29 -25.34
CA THR A 136 -20.50 3.41 -26.30
C THR A 136 -21.41 3.02 -27.44
#